data_AF-A0A7C3T571-F1
#
_entry.id   AF-A0A7C3T571-F1
#
_cell.length_a   1.000
_cell.length_b   1.000
_cell.length_c   1.000
_cell.angle_alpha   90.00
_cell.angle_beta   90.00
_cell.angle_gamma   90.00
#
_symmetry.space_group_name_H-M   'P 1'
#
loop_
_entity.id
_entity.type
_entity.pdbx_description
1 polymer ?
#
loop_
_entity_poly.entity_id
_entity_poly.type
_entity_poly.pdbx_seq_one_letter_code
_entity_poly.pdbx_strand_id
1 'polypeptide(L)'
;MTLRERFEEYRREIRFSDLDLASRAMALLWLNIFRERVFRNCFPRVGSRSLLREVGQVIDSTFLEGYILARAAYGRGTGSVIFTDPDRPGSVEAGLEKLRLMYEEEVLSDMPFSGEPLGVEALAESIVREIAYGPVLIKLEERELLKVHLTYALWAGYKLAGFERRLCGEKV
;
A
#
# COMPACT_ATOMS: atom_id res chain seq x y z
N MET A 1 18.21 -4.82 -15.47
CA MET A 1 16.78 -4.47 -15.32
C MET A 1 16.67 -3.34 -14.30
N THR A 2 16.15 -2.19 -14.73
CA THR A 2 15.91 -1.01 -13.86
C THR A 2 14.77 -1.27 -12.87
N LEU A 3 14.69 -0.51 -11.78
CA LEU A 3 13.59 -0.62 -10.82
C LEU A 3 12.21 -0.52 -11.51
N ARG A 4 12.07 0.43 -12.45
CA ARG A 4 10.83 0.64 -13.20
C ARG A 4 10.48 -0.56 -14.08
N GLU A 5 11.45 -1.15 -14.77
CA GLU A 5 11.22 -2.37 -15.57
C GLU A 5 10.75 -3.54 -14.70
N ARG A 6 11.41 -3.77 -13.54
CA ARG A 6 10.99 -4.82 -12.59
C ARG A 6 9.59 -4.58 -12.06
N PHE A 7 9.29 -3.33 -11.72
CA PHE A 7 7.98 -2.94 -11.22
C PHE A 7 6.89 -3.23 -12.25
N GLU A 8 7.06 -2.82 -13.51
CA GLU A 8 6.08 -3.07 -14.57
C GLU A 8 5.91 -4.55 -14.90
N GLU A 9 6.98 -5.35 -14.82
CA GLU A 9 6.91 -6.81 -14.93
C GLU A 9 6.06 -7.40 -13.80
N TYR A 10 6.38 -7.09 -12.54
CA TYR A 10 5.66 -7.63 -11.38
C TYR A 10 4.22 -7.13 -11.31
N ARG A 11 3.95 -5.89 -11.76
CA ARG A 11 2.60 -5.32 -11.88
C ARG A 11 1.68 -6.16 -12.76
N ARG A 12 2.22 -6.81 -13.78
CA ARG A 12 1.45 -7.70 -14.67
C ARG A 12 1.16 -9.05 -14.06
N GLU A 13 1.95 -9.49 -13.09
CA GLU A 13 1.91 -10.84 -12.55
C GLU A 13 1.24 -10.92 -11.18
N ILE A 14 1.55 -9.97 -10.28
CA ILE A 14 1.07 -10.00 -8.91
C ILE A 14 -0.36 -9.46 -8.83
N ARG A 15 -1.23 -10.21 -8.17
CA ARG A 15 -2.59 -9.84 -7.81
C ARG A 15 -2.77 -9.93 -6.30
N PHE A 16 -3.78 -9.22 -5.80
CA PHE A 16 -4.13 -9.29 -4.37
C PHE A 16 -4.50 -10.71 -3.91
N SER A 17 -5.01 -11.54 -4.82
CA SER A 17 -5.30 -12.96 -4.57
C SER A 17 -4.08 -13.82 -4.26
N ASP A 18 -2.89 -13.37 -4.69
CA ASP A 18 -1.66 -14.15 -4.66
C ASP A 18 -0.89 -13.96 -3.35
N LEU A 19 -1.31 -13.01 -2.52
CA LEU A 19 -0.85 -12.88 -1.14
C LEU A 19 -1.30 -14.11 -0.35
N ASP A 20 -0.44 -14.58 0.55
CA ASP A 20 -0.81 -15.64 1.49
C ASP A 20 -1.94 -15.17 2.42
N LEU A 21 -2.56 -16.13 3.11
CA LEU A 21 -3.76 -15.86 3.92
C LEU A 21 -3.50 -14.82 5.02
N ALA A 22 -2.33 -14.83 5.67
CA ALA A 22 -2.02 -13.93 6.76
C ALA A 22 -1.80 -12.50 6.25
N SER A 23 -0.96 -12.33 5.22
CA SER A 23 -0.73 -11.01 4.61
C SER A 23 -1.99 -10.44 3.99
N ARG A 24 -2.81 -11.27 3.34
CA ARG A 24 -4.10 -10.85 2.79
C ARG A 24 -5.07 -10.41 3.89
N ALA A 25 -5.13 -11.13 5.01
CA ALA A 25 -5.97 -10.75 6.15
C ALA A 25 -5.51 -9.41 6.75
N MET A 26 -4.21 -9.21 6.94
CA MET A 26 -3.64 -7.93 7.41
C MET A 26 -3.97 -6.79 6.46
N ALA A 27 -3.76 -6.98 5.16
CA ALA A 27 -4.06 -5.98 4.14
C ALA A 27 -5.55 -5.61 4.14
N LEU A 28 -6.46 -6.59 4.20
CA LEU A 28 -7.90 -6.33 4.23
C LEU A 28 -8.35 -5.59 5.50
N LEU A 29 -7.82 -5.97 6.66
CA LEU A 29 -8.14 -5.30 7.93
C LEU A 29 -7.66 -3.84 7.90
N TRP A 30 -6.42 -3.62 7.45
CA TRP A 30 -5.87 -2.27 7.33
C TRP A 30 -6.64 -1.43 6.31
N LEU A 31 -6.89 -1.94 5.11
CA LEU A 31 -7.65 -1.26 4.05
C LEU A 31 -9.07 -0.90 4.50
N ASN A 32 -9.71 -1.74 5.31
CA ASN A 32 -11.02 -1.42 5.84
C ASN A 32 -10.98 -0.17 6.75
N ILE A 33 -10.10 -0.18 7.75
CA ILE A 33 -9.91 0.94 8.68
C ILE A 33 -9.50 2.21 7.93
N PHE A 34 -8.56 2.08 6.99
CA PHE A 34 -8.03 3.18 6.21
C PHE A 34 -9.11 3.84 5.34
N ARG A 35 -9.88 3.05 4.57
CA ARG A 35 -10.96 3.56 3.72
C ARG A 35 -12.02 4.28 4.53
N GLU A 36 -12.47 3.70 5.65
CA GLU A 36 -13.44 4.35 6.55
C GLU A 36 -12.96 5.74 6.98
N ARG A 37 -11.67 5.87 7.33
CA ARG A 37 -11.07 7.14 7.72
C ARG A 37 -10.93 8.12 6.55
N VAL A 38 -10.51 7.67 5.38
CA VAL A 38 -10.45 8.52 4.17
C VAL A 38 -11.85 9.02 3.81
N PHE A 39 -12.87 8.16 3.85
CA PHE A 39 -14.25 8.57 3.56
C PHE A 39 -14.77 9.58 4.57
N ARG A 40 -14.48 9.40 5.86
CA ARG A 40 -14.85 10.36 6.89
C ARG A 40 -14.17 11.72 6.72
N ASN A 41 -12.89 11.73 6.33
CA ASN A 41 -12.09 12.96 6.28
C ASN A 41 -12.21 13.71 4.96
N CYS A 42 -12.17 13.00 3.83
CA CYS A 42 -12.25 13.58 2.50
C CYS A 42 -13.69 13.75 2.04
N PHE A 43 -14.57 12.82 2.40
CA PHE A 43 -15.93 12.75 1.86
C PHE A 43 -17.02 12.81 2.97
N PRO A 44 -16.94 13.76 3.94
CA PRO A 44 -17.77 13.75 5.14
C PRO A 44 -19.28 13.89 4.88
N ARG A 45 -19.67 14.38 3.69
CA ARG A 45 -21.07 14.65 3.31
C ARG A 45 -21.51 13.90 2.06
N VAL A 46 -20.70 12.97 1.55
CA VAL A 46 -21.00 12.25 0.31
C VAL A 46 -21.98 11.13 0.57
N GLY A 47 -23.18 11.24 -0.01
CA GLY A 47 -24.18 10.17 -0.03
C GLY A 47 -24.02 9.16 -1.18
N SER A 48 -23.12 9.44 -2.13
CA SER A 48 -22.92 8.61 -3.32
C SER A 48 -22.11 7.34 -3.00
N ARG A 49 -22.81 6.20 -2.91
CA ARG A 49 -22.18 4.89 -2.69
C ARG A 49 -21.29 4.45 -3.86
N SER A 50 -21.61 4.85 -5.09
CA SER A 50 -20.79 4.50 -6.26
C SER A 50 -19.43 5.21 -6.20
N LEU A 51 -19.42 6.50 -5.83
CA LEU A 51 -18.18 7.26 -5.67
C LEU A 51 -17.29 6.66 -4.57
N LEU A 52 -17.86 6.37 -3.39
CA LEU A 52 -17.11 5.76 -2.30
C LEU A 52 -16.54 4.39 -2.70
N ARG A 53 -17.28 3.60 -3.48
CA ARG A 53 -16.80 2.32 -4.01
C ARG A 53 -15.64 2.52 -4.99
N GLU A 54 -15.74 3.47 -5.91
CA GLU A 54 -14.69 3.78 -6.89
C GLU A 54 -13.41 4.27 -6.18
N VAL A 55 -13.54 5.21 -5.25
CA VAL A 55 -12.40 5.68 -4.43
C VAL A 55 -11.81 4.54 -3.61
N GLY A 56 -12.64 3.67 -3.02
CA GLY A 56 -12.19 2.49 -2.30
C GLY A 56 -11.36 1.54 -3.17
N GLN A 57 -11.78 1.30 -4.41
CA GLN A 57 -11.02 0.48 -5.37
C GLN A 57 -9.69 1.12 -5.74
N VAL A 58 -9.65 2.45 -5.88
CA VAL A 58 -8.40 3.17 -6.15
C VAL A 58 -7.43 3.06 -4.97
N ILE A 59 -7.93 3.19 -3.73
CA ILE A 59 -7.12 2.98 -2.52
C ILE A 59 -6.55 1.56 -2.48
N ASP A 60 -7.40 0.54 -2.65
CA ASP A 60 -6.99 -0.87 -2.61
C ASP A 60 -5.94 -1.18 -3.70
N SER A 61 -6.15 -0.65 -4.91
CA SER A 61 -5.19 -0.78 -6.01
C SER A 61 -3.87 -0.09 -5.69
N THR A 62 -3.92 1.12 -5.13
CA THR A 62 -2.72 1.89 -4.79
C THR A 62 -1.89 1.19 -3.71
N PHE A 63 -2.55 0.60 -2.71
CA PHE A 63 -1.90 -0.26 -1.74
C PHE A 63 -1.15 -1.42 -2.41
N LEU A 64 -1.78 -2.10 -3.37
CA LEU A 64 -1.15 -3.20 -4.09
C LEU A 64 0.07 -2.72 -4.92
N GLU A 65 -0.02 -1.56 -5.58
CA GLU A 65 1.14 -0.97 -6.30
C GLU A 65 2.33 -0.76 -5.35
N GLY A 66 2.07 -0.36 -4.11
CA GLY A 66 3.08 -0.18 -3.08
C GLY A 66 3.76 -1.48 -2.69
N TYR A 67 2.97 -2.53 -2.50
CA TYR A 67 3.45 -3.89 -2.23
C TYR A 67 4.36 -4.39 -3.38
N ILE A 68 3.94 -4.17 -4.62
CA ILE A 68 4.69 -4.56 -5.82
C ILE A 68 5.99 -3.76 -5.93
N LEU A 69 5.95 -2.45 -5.65
CA LEU A 69 7.12 -1.57 -5.64
C LEU A 69 8.18 -2.06 -4.66
N ALA A 70 7.81 -2.45 -3.45
CA ALA A 70 8.76 -3.01 -2.49
C ALA A 70 9.40 -4.31 -3.01
N ARG A 71 8.60 -5.22 -3.58
CA ARG A 71 9.13 -6.46 -4.14
C ARG A 71 10.07 -6.21 -5.31
N ALA A 72 9.77 -5.24 -6.16
CA ALA A 72 10.64 -4.80 -7.24
C ALA A 72 11.93 -4.12 -6.73
N ALA A 73 11.85 -3.33 -5.66
CA ALA A 73 13.00 -2.68 -5.03
C ALA A 73 13.96 -3.70 -4.43
N TYR A 74 13.42 -4.71 -3.74
CA TYR A 74 14.20 -5.75 -3.06
C TYR A 74 14.49 -6.99 -3.91
N GLY A 75 14.05 -7.02 -5.19
CA GLY A 75 14.36 -8.11 -6.12
C GLY A 75 13.73 -9.46 -5.78
N ARG A 76 12.56 -9.47 -5.12
CA ARG A 76 11.94 -10.68 -4.56
C ARG A 76 11.07 -11.50 -5.52
N GLY A 77 11.04 -11.15 -6.81
CA GLY A 77 10.19 -11.87 -7.77
C GLY A 77 8.70 -11.80 -7.40
N THR A 78 7.93 -12.70 -8.01
CA THR A 78 6.47 -12.82 -7.85
C THR A 78 6.06 -14.00 -6.96
N GLY A 79 7.03 -14.71 -6.37
CA GLY A 79 6.77 -15.86 -5.51
C GLY A 79 6.02 -15.49 -4.21
N SER A 80 5.13 -16.36 -3.74
CA SER A 80 4.43 -16.16 -2.47
C SER A 80 5.42 -16.04 -1.31
N VAL A 81 5.24 -15.06 -0.42
CA VAL A 81 5.91 -15.10 0.88
C VAL A 81 5.14 -16.07 1.76
N ILE A 82 5.78 -17.19 2.14
CA ILE A 82 5.15 -18.14 3.06
C ILE A 82 5.44 -17.67 4.47
N PHE A 83 4.38 -17.32 5.20
CA PHE A 83 4.46 -17.11 6.63
C PHE A 83 4.71 -18.45 7.33
N THR A 84 5.97 -18.83 7.52
CA THR A 84 6.35 -19.98 8.34
C THR A 84 6.72 -19.52 9.75
N ASP A 85 5.71 -19.16 10.54
CA ASP A 85 5.80 -19.28 11.99
C ASP A 85 4.43 -19.71 12.56
N PRO A 86 4.14 -21.03 12.55
CA PRO A 86 2.91 -21.59 13.12
C PRO A 86 2.78 -21.35 14.63
N ASP A 87 3.87 -21.00 15.32
CA ASP A 87 3.98 -21.04 16.78
C ASP A 87 4.00 -19.66 17.45
N ARG A 88 3.79 -18.56 16.70
CA ARG A 88 3.68 -17.20 17.26
C ARG A 88 2.31 -16.56 17.04
N PRO A 89 1.31 -16.87 17.89
CA PRO A 89 0.16 -15.98 18.07
C PRO A 89 0.66 -14.61 18.56
N GLY A 90 0.33 -13.55 17.84
CA GLY A 90 0.74 -12.17 18.14
C GLY A 90 1.56 -11.47 17.05
N SER A 91 2.02 -12.17 16.01
CA SER A 91 2.80 -11.58 14.91
C SER A 91 1.93 -10.79 13.93
N VAL A 92 0.73 -11.30 13.63
CA VAL A 92 -0.27 -10.67 12.75
C VAL A 92 -0.90 -9.48 13.44
N GLU A 93 -1.31 -9.63 14.70
CA GLU A 93 -1.91 -8.55 15.50
C GLU A 93 -0.89 -7.43 15.76
N ALA A 94 0.36 -7.77 16.09
CA ALA A 94 1.41 -6.75 16.24
C ALA A 94 1.79 -6.12 14.90
N GLY A 95 1.72 -6.86 13.79
CA GLY A 95 1.92 -6.33 12.44
C GLY A 95 0.81 -5.35 12.04
N LEU A 96 -0.45 -5.71 12.32
CA LEU A 96 -1.61 -4.87 12.09
C LEU A 96 -1.55 -3.61 12.97
N GLU A 97 -1.22 -3.76 14.25
CA GLU A 97 -1.09 -2.62 15.15
C GLU A 97 0.04 -1.69 14.69
N LYS A 98 1.17 -2.22 14.23
CA LYS A 98 2.21 -1.39 13.61
C LYS A 98 1.70 -0.64 12.37
N LEU A 99 1.01 -1.31 11.46
CA LEU A 99 0.43 -0.65 10.27
C LEU A 99 -0.65 0.38 10.63
N ARG A 100 -1.39 0.17 11.73
CA ARG A 100 -2.39 1.09 12.26
C ARG A 100 -1.73 2.32 12.88
N LEU A 101 -0.77 2.12 13.78
CA LEU A 101 0.01 3.19 14.41
C LEU A 101 0.79 4.01 13.37
N MET A 102 1.27 3.39 12.29
CA MET A 102 1.90 4.12 11.16
C MET A 102 0.99 5.17 10.50
N TYR A 103 -0.33 5.03 10.58
CA TYR A 103 -1.26 6.02 10.04
C TYR A 103 -1.88 6.92 11.13
N GLU A 104 -1.79 6.52 12.40
CA GLU A 104 -2.35 7.26 13.54
C GLU A 104 -1.32 8.16 14.23
N GLU A 105 -0.07 7.69 14.37
CA GLU A 105 0.99 8.31 15.17
C GLU A 105 2.17 8.82 14.35
N GLU A 106 2.39 8.28 13.14
CA GLU A 106 3.37 8.84 12.21
C GLU A 106 2.81 10.19 11.75
N VAL A 107 3.31 11.29 12.35
CA VAL A 107 3.09 12.66 11.86
C VAL A 107 3.28 12.59 10.36
N LEU A 108 2.24 12.96 9.61
CA LEU A 108 2.23 12.84 8.15
C LEU A 108 3.59 13.26 7.60
N SER A 109 4.48 12.31 7.35
CA SER A 109 5.85 12.63 6.97
C SER A 109 5.73 13.17 5.57
N ASP A 110 6.32 14.34 5.33
CA ASP A 110 6.36 14.91 3.99
C ASP A 110 7.10 13.97 3.01
N MET A 111 7.87 12.98 3.51
CA MET A 111 8.65 12.03 2.72
C MET A 111 8.56 10.59 3.28
N PRO A 112 7.46 9.84 3.03
CA PRO A 112 7.27 8.50 3.57
C PRO A 112 8.30 7.48 3.05
N PHE A 113 8.85 7.69 1.86
CA PHE A 113 9.85 6.80 1.25
C PHE A 113 11.31 7.22 1.53
N SER A 114 11.55 8.17 2.44
CA SER A 114 12.90 8.64 2.76
C SER A 114 13.78 7.49 3.28
N GLY A 115 14.98 7.36 2.71
CA GLY A 115 15.95 6.30 3.09
C GLY A 115 15.70 4.93 2.45
N GLU A 116 14.70 4.79 1.59
CA GLU A 116 14.48 3.58 0.79
C GLU A 116 15.47 3.48 -0.40
N PRO A 117 15.59 2.31 -1.06
CA PRO A 117 16.50 2.13 -2.19
C PRO A 117 16.34 3.18 -3.30
N LEU A 118 17.44 3.46 -4.00
CA LEU A 118 17.50 4.49 -5.04
C LEU A 118 16.36 4.35 -6.06
N GLY A 119 15.62 5.44 -6.26
CA GLY A 119 14.53 5.52 -7.25
C GLY A 119 13.16 5.07 -6.76
N VAL A 120 13.03 4.51 -5.54
CA VAL A 120 11.74 4.14 -4.94
C VAL A 120 10.85 5.36 -4.76
N GLU A 121 11.38 6.42 -4.14
CA GLU A 121 10.63 7.66 -3.90
C GLU A 121 10.12 8.29 -5.20
N ALA A 122 10.99 8.48 -6.19
CA ALA A 122 10.61 9.03 -7.49
C ALA A 122 9.57 8.17 -8.23
N LEU A 123 9.65 6.84 -8.10
CA LEU A 123 8.66 5.94 -8.71
C LEU A 123 7.33 5.98 -7.94
N ALA A 124 7.36 6.05 -6.61
CA ALA A 124 6.18 6.21 -5.77
C ALA A 124 5.41 7.50 -6.10
N GLU A 125 6.12 8.63 -6.19
CA GLU A 125 5.54 9.91 -6.63
C GLU A 125 4.92 9.81 -8.03
N SER A 126 5.62 9.16 -8.97
CA SER A 126 5.12 8.92 -10.33
C SER A 126 3.82 8.11 -10.33
N ILE A 127 3.72 7.06 -9.52
CA ILE A 127 2.52 6.21 -9.41
C ILE A 127 1.34 7.02 -8.87
N VAL A 128 1.53 7.72 -7.74
CA VAL A 128 0.47 8.53 -7.13
C VAL A 128 0.01 9.62 -8.09
N ARG A 129 0.95 10.26 -8.81
CA ARG A 129 0.65 11.25 -9.82
C ARG A 129 -0.20 10.66 -10.94
N GLU A 130 0.20 9.52 -11.52
CA GLU A 130 -0.55 8.86 -12.58
C GLU A 130 -1.99 8.54 -12.15
N ILE A 131 -2.17 7.99 -10.95
CA ILE A 131 -3.48 7.64 -10.39
C ILE A 131 -4.33 8.89 -10.16
N ALA A 132 -3.77 9.93 -9.55
CA ALA A 132 -4.49 11.16 -9.23
C ALA A 132 -4.95 11.94 -10.47
N TYR A 133 -4.13 11.95 -11.53
CA TYR A 133 -4.50 12.55 -12.82
C TYR A 133 -5.21 11.57 -13.76
N GLY A 134 -5.50 10.36 -13.28
CA GLY A 134 -6.26 9.36 -14.01
C GLY A 134 -7.75 9.71 -14.13
N PRO A 135 -8.47 9.04 -15.04
CA PRO A 135 -9.86 9.38 -15.38
C PRO A 135 -10.83 9.30 -14.19
N VAL A 136 -10.54 8.44 -13.21
CA VAL A 136 -11.38 8.26 -12.00
C VAL A 136 -11.28 9.46 -11.06
N LEU A 137 -10.09 10.04 -10.89
CA LEU A 137 -9.85 11.07 -9.88
C LEU A 137 -9.71 12.49 -10.45
N ILE A 138 -9.47 12.64 -11.76
CA ILE A 138 -9.21 13.95 -12.38
C ILE A 138 -10.35 14.95 -12.20
N LYS A 139 -11.59 14.46 -12.06
CA LYS A 139 -12.80 15.27 -11.88
C LYS A 139 -13.22 15.47 -10.42
N LEU A 140 -12.50 14.87 -9.46
CA LEU A 140 -12.82 14.99 -8.05
C LEU A 140 -12.24 16.27 -7.47
N GLU A 141 -13.07 17.03 -6.75
CA GLU A 141 -12.64 18.26 -6.07
C GLU A 141 -11.67 17.93 -4.94
N GLU A 142 -11.90 16.82 -4.24
CA GLU A 142 -11.10 16.34 -3.12
C GLU A 142 -9.77 15.68 -3.55
N ARG A 143 -9.43 15.70 -4.85
CA ARG A 143 -8.25 15.01 -5.40
C ARG A 143 -6.95 15.34 -4.67
N GLU A 144 -6.69 16.60 -4.35
CA GLU A 144 -5.44 16.99 -3.69
C GLU A 144 -5.33 16.43 -2.26
N LEU A 145 -6.44 16.39 -1.52
CA LEU A 145 -6.47 15.74 -0.22
C LEU A 145 -6.34 14.21 -0.35
N LEU A 146 -7.02 13.64 -1.34
CA LEU A 146 -6.94 12.21 -1.62
C LEU A 146 -5.53 11.78 -2.03
N LYS A 147 -4.78 12.60 -2.77
CA LYS A 147 -3.37 12.33 -3.13
C LYS A 147 -2.50 12.01 -1.93
N VAL A 148 -2.65 12.78 -0.84
CA VAL A 148 -1.92 12.53 0.41
C VAL A 148 -2.23 11.12 0.91
N HIS A 149 -3.51 10.75 0.95
CA HIS A 149 -3.94 9.42 1.35
C HIS A 149 -3.48 8.31 0.40
N LEU A 150 -3.42 8.56 -0.90
CA LEU A 150 -2.88 7.58 -1.87
C LEU A 150 -1.39 7.31 -1.63
N THR A 151 -0.61 8.34 -1.29
CA THR A 151 0.80 8.15 -0.88
C THR A 151 0.90 7.24 0.35
N TYR A 152 0.01 7.40 1.35
CA TYR A 152 -0.01 6.51 2.51
C TYR A 152 -0.45 5.09 2.17
N ALA A 153 -1.45 4.93 1.31
CA ALA A 153 -1.88 3.60 0.85
C ALA A 153 -0.72 2.88 0.16
N LEU A 154 -0.05 3.57 -0.77
CA LEU A 154 1.15 3.06 -1.43
C LEU A 154 2.24 2.69 -0.42
N TRP A 155 2.49 3.56 0.55
CA TRP A 155 3.51 3.31 1.57
C TRP A 155 3.20 2.12 2.47
N ALA A 156 1.95 1.97 2.89
CA ALA A 156 1.51 0.86 3.72
C ALA A 156 1.69 -0.48 3.00
N GLY A 157 1.35 -0.54 1.70
CA GLY A 157 1.61 -1.72 0.88
C GLY A 157 3.09 -2.04 0.78
N TYR A 158 3.92 -1.03 0.56
CA TYR A 158 5.38 -1.17 0.52
C TYR A 158 5.92 -1.74 1.85
N LYS A 159 5.43 -1.23 2.98
CA LYS A 159 5.84 -1.66 4.32
C LYS A 159 5.34 -3.05 4.68
N LEU A 160 4.18 -3.49 4.19
CA LEU A 160 3.74 -4.88 4.34
C LEU A 160 4.75 -5.85 3.70
N ALA A 161 5.16 -5.60 2.47
CA ALA A 161 6.21 -6.41 1.81
C ALA A 161 7.56 -6.33 2.53
N GLY A 162 7.94 -5.16 3.07
CA GLY A 162 9.13 -5.02 3.91
C GLY A 162 9.04 -5.75 5.27
N PHE A 163 7.84 -5.85 5.83
CA PHE A 163 7.57 -6.61 7.06
C PHE A 163 7.68 -8.11 6.81
N GLU A 164 7.03 -8.61 5.76
CA GLU A 164 7.19 -9.97 5.23
C GLU A 164 8.67 -10.34 5.08
N ARG A 165 9.49 -9.42 4.58
CA ARG A 165 10.94 -9.61 4.46
C ARG A 165 11.64 -9.92 5.77
N ARG A 166 11.41 -9.09 6.78
CA ARG A 166 12.04 -9.23 8.10
C ARG A 166 11.65 -10.53 8.79
N LEU A 167 10.43 -11.00 8.56
CA LEU A 167 9.93 -12.24 9.14
C LEU A 167 10.56 -13.48 8.51
N CYS A 168 10.88 -13.45 7.22
CA CYS A 168 11.62 -14.54 6.56
C CYS A 168 13.12 -14.61 6.96
N GLY A 169 13.57 -13.83 7.95
CA GLY A 169 14.94 -13.87 8.46
C GLY A 169 15.99 -13.14 7.62
N GLU A 170 15.57 -12.41 6.58
CA GLU A 170 16.50 -11.59 5.79
C GLU A 170 16.82 -10.28 6.49
N LYS A 171 18.12 -10.05 6.78
CA LYS A 171 18.61 -8.79 7.35
C LYS A 171 18.52 -7.66 6.32
N VAL A 172 18.23 -6.45 6.82
CA VAL A 172 18.09 -5.18 6.06
C VAL A 172 19.37 -4.85 5.33
#